data_AF-A0A409XHU4-F1
#
_entry.id   AF-A0A409XHU4-F1
#
_cell.length_a   1.000
_cell.length_b   1.000
_cell.length_c   1.000
_cell.angle_alpha   90.00
_cell.angle_beta   90.00
_cell.angle_gamma   90.00
#
_symmetry.space_group_name_H-M   'P 1'
#
loop_
_entity.id
_entity.type
_entity.pdbx_description
1 polymer ?
#
loop_
_entity_poly.entity_id
_entity_poly.type
_entity_poly.pdbx_seq_one_letter_code
_entity_poly.pdbx_strand_id
1 'polypeptide(L)'
;MAIRTLRRSKRARSTSPIFPPKPAVLSTSSSQAISVAESPRKSQKLKLQSAYIVESPFPDYGHPTSDEAFEVYNLLSKAHRAPDPVHRAPVGSSNSAETCGNVPNVIESLIGTILSQNTSNINSTRAKRGLDDAFGRNNFAAIATAPKDQVIDAIRSGGLANKKAAVIQNILHSVKAKHGDYSLQHLAAAEEGKRMTDDEIMKELISYDGVGPKTASCVLLFCLGRDSFAVDTHVFRLSKILSWVPSSADRIRTQAHLDHRIPNKLKYGLHVLLVQHGRICKGCRVGFKEPCVLKTYMKDKKSKSTGEIESSEEKPEYSADCECIPRMGAVVNVLTDAFRFRIDFILHS
;
A
#
# COMPACT_ATOMS: atom_id res chain seq x y z
N MET A 1 -52.56 10.21 -55.73
CA MET A 1 -52.26 11.61 -55.37
C MET A 1 -50.81 11.69 -54.88
N ALA A 2 -49.86 11.85 -55.81
CA ALA A 2 -49.00 13.04 -55.98
C ALA A 2 -47.99 13.23 -54.82
N ILE A 3 -46.76 12.70 -54.86
CA ILE A 3 -45.57 13.11 -55.67
C ILE A 3 -45.36 14.63 -55.74
N ARG A 4 -44.32 15.13 -55.04
CA ARG A 4 -43.48 16.22 -55.55
C ARG A 4 -42.05 16.14 -54.99
N THR A 5 -41.20 15.54 -55.82
CA THR A 5 -39.75 15.73 -55.91
C THR A 5 -39.36 17.19 -56.15
N LEU A 6 -38.27 17.65 -55.54
CA LEU A 6 -37.44 18.72 -56.09
C LEU A 6 -35.98 18.29 -56.21
N ARG A 7 -35.39 18.74 -57.31
CA ARG A 7 -34.18 18.26 -57.99
C ARG A 7 -33.02 19.23 -57.73
N ARG A 8 -31.82 18.65 -57.55
CA ARG A 8 -30.48 19.07 -58.02
C ARG A 8 -29.97 20.51 -57.81
N SER A 9 -28.74 20.60 -57.28
CA SER A 9 -27.61 21.14 -58.06
C SER A 9 -26.26 20.60 -57.56
N LYS A 10 -25.44 20.09 -58.50
CA LYS A 10 -24.03 19.73 -58.32
C LYS A 10 -23.18 21.00 -58.45
N ARG A 11 -22.18 21.22 -57.60
CA ARG A 11 -21.02 22.05 -57.99
C ARG A 11 -19.71 21.62 -57.31
N ALA A 12 -18.77 21.28 -58.19
CA ALA A 12 -17.32 21.39 -58.17
C ALA A 12 -16.48 21.04 -56.92
N ARG A 13 -15.61 20.06 -57.16
CA ARG A 13 -14.40 19.67 -56.42
C ARG A 13 -13.38 20.83 -56.49
N SER A 14 -12.86 21.27 -55.35
CA SER A 14 -11.70 22.17 -55.27
C SER A 14 -10.52 21.39 -54.69
N THR A 15 -9.47 21.28 -55.50
CA THR A 15 -8.20 20.61 -55.23
C THR A 15 -7.31 21.50 -54.35
N SER A 16 -6.92 21.02 -53.18
CA SER A 16 -5.87 21.65 -52.36
C SER A 16 -4.48 21.26 -52.90
N PRO A 17 -3.47 22.14 -52.86
CA PRO A 17 -2.16 21.88 -53.47
C PRO A 17 -1.35 20.83 -52.70
N ILE A 18 -0.76 19.92 -53.47
CA ILE A 18 0.22 18.92 -53.04
C ILE A 18 1.58 19.63 -52.92
N PHE A 19 2.16 19.66 -51.72
CA PHE A 19 3.54 20.11 -51.51
C PHE A 19 4.52 18.96 -51.83
N PRO A 20 5.63 19.23 -52.56
CA PRO A 20 6.60 18.19 -52.92
C PRO A 20 7.44 17.75 -51.70
N PRO A 21 7.88 16.48 -51.65
CA PRO A 21 8.72 15.98 -50.56
C PRO A 21 10.15 16.54 -50.67
N LYS A 22 10.71 16.98 -49.53
CA LYS A 22 12.13 17.36 -49.42
C LYS A 22 13.04 16.13 -49.49
N PRO A 23 14.23 16.23 -50.11
CA PRO A 23 15.14 15.10 -50.30
C PRO A 23 15.76 14.63 -48.98
N ALA A 24 15.98 13.31 -48.92
CA ALA A 24 16.61 12.61 -47.81
C ALA A 24 18.07 13.03 -47.62
N VAL A 25 18.43 13.39 -46.38
CA VAL A 25 19.82 13.57 -45.96
C VAL A 25 20.21 12.35 -45.13
N LEU A 26 21.17 11.59 -45.66
CA LEU A 26 21.86 10.53 -44.96
C LEU A 26 22.80 11.18 -43.94
N SER A 27 22.62 10.92 -42.65
CA SER A 27 23.61 11.29 -41.62
C SER A 27 23.77 10.14 -40.63
N THR A 28 24.91 9.47 -40.76
CA THR A 28 25.54 8.63 -39.74
C THR A 28 25.82 9.42 -38.46
N SER A 29 25.50 8.86 -37.30
CA SER A 29 26.42 8.66 -36.15
C SER A 29 25.73 8.75 -34.78
N SER A 30 26.29 7.92 -33.88
CA SER A 30 26.40 8.10 -32.43
C SER A 30 25.23 7.70 -31.54
N SER A 31 25.43 6.56 -30.89
CA SER A 31 24.73 6.08 -29.70
C SER A 31 24.67 7.16 -28.62
N GLN A 32 23.52 7.79 -28.43
CA GLN A 32 23.25 8.62 -27.26
C GLN A 32 22.55 7.79 -26.19
N ALA A 33 23.25 7.61 -25.06
CA ALA A 33 22.69 7.12 -23.82
C ALA A 33 21.48 7.97 -23.43
N ILE A 34 20.33 7.31 -23.25
CA ILE A 34 19.10 7.93 -22.77
C ILE A 34 19.35 8.32 -21.31
N SER A 35 19.61 9.59 -21.04
CA SER A 35 19.57 10.13 -19.69
C SER A 35 18.11 10.16 -19.23
N VAL A 36 17.79 9.34 -18.23
CA VAL A 36 16.47 9.31 -17.61
C VAL A 36 16.31 10.59 -16.81
N ALA A 37 15.75 11.63 -17.42
CA ALA A 37 15.41 12.87 -16.75
C ALA A 37 14.45 12.59 -15.60
N GLU A 38 14.83 13.00 -14.39
CA GLU A 38 14.08 12.74 -13.17
C GLU A 38 12.78 13.56 -13.16
N SER A 39 11.62 12.91 -13.03
CA SER A 39 10.33 13.62 -13.10
C SER A 39 10.12 14.53 -11.87
N PRO A 40 9.58 15.75 -12.02
CA PRO A 40 9.36 16.69 -10.90
C PRO A 40 8.49 16.12 -9.77
N ARG A 41 7.62 15.16 -10.07
CA ARG A 41 6.77 14.49 -9.07
C ARG A 41 7.55 13.49 -8.23
N LYS A 42 8.61 12.89 -8.77
CA LYS A 42 9.50 11.96 -8.06
C LYS A 42 10.37 12.71 -7.04
N SER A 43 11.00 13.81 -7.45
CA SER A 43 11.84 14.62 -6.57
C SER A 43 11.08 15.23 -5.39
N GLN A 44 9.82 15.64 -5.58
CA GLN A 44 8.98 16.16 -4.48
C GLN A 44 8.62 15.07 -3.45
N LYS A 45 8.30 13.84 -3.90
CA LYS A 45 8.00 12.71 -3.00
C LYS A 45 9.21 12.31 -2.16
N LEU A 46 10.40 12.22 -2.77
CA LEU A 46 11.63 11.89 -2.03
C LEU A 46 12.02 12.98 -1.03
N LYS A 47 11.85 14.26 -1.39
CA LYS A 47 12.08 15.39 -0.47
C LYS A 47 11.17 15.33 0.77
N LEU A 48 9.88 15.09 0.57
CA LEU A 48 8.93 14.95 1.68
C LEU A 48 9.25 13.73 2.55
N GLN A 49 9.64 12.60 1.95
CA GLN A 49 10.05 11.42 2.72
C GLN A 49 11.29 11.74 3.57
N SER A 50 12.30 12.35 2.97
CA SER A 50 13.59 12.63 3.63
C SER A 50 13.44 13.65 4.76
N ALA A 51 12.49 14.58 4.65
CA ALA A 51 12.21 15.60 5.66
C ALA A 51 11.61 15.05 6.96
N TYR A 52 10.97 13.88 6.94
CA TYR A 52 10.25 13.33 8.09
C TYR A 52 10.83 12.00 8.62
N ILE A 53 12.08 11.71 8.28
CA ILE A 53 12.79 10.53 8.77
C ILE A 53 13.10 10.70 10.27
N VAL A 54 13.64 11.85 10.63
CA VAL A 54 14.16 12.11 11.99
C VAL A 54 13.05 12.64 12.90
N GLU A 55 12.15 13.45 12.35
CA GLU A 55 11.12 14.14 13.13
C GLU A 55 9.74 14.01 12.50
N SER A 56 8.74 14.00 13.37
CA SER A 56 7.34 14.08 13.00
C SER A 56 7.05 15.36 12.19
N PRO A 57 6.21 15.30 11.13
CA PRO A 57 5.72 16.49 10.43
C PRO A 57 4.83 17.40 11.31
N PHE A 58 4.48 16.94 12.51
CA PHE A 58 3.74 17.66 13.53
C PHE A 58 4.51 17.55 14.86
N PRO A 59 5.57 18.33 15.07
CA PRO A 59 6.42 18.21 16.25
C PRO A 59 5.65 18.51 17.54
N ASP A 60 4.74 19.49 17.50
CA ASP A 60 3.91 19.89 18.65
C ASP A 60 2.68 18.99 18.87
N TYR A 61 2.49 17.95 18.05
CA TYR A 61 1.35 17.04 18.17
C TYR A 61 1.78 15.71 18.79
N GLY A 62 1.55 15.57 20.11
CA GLY A 62 2.00 14.42 20.90
C GLY A 62 1.17 13.14 20.78
N HIS A 63 0.24 13.03 19.83
CA HIS A 63 -0.63 11.85 19.70
C HIS A 63 -0.31 11.05 18.42
N PRO A 64 -0.51 9.72 18.38
CA PRO A 64 -0.78 8.90 19.54
C PRO A 64 0.41 8.89 20.51
N THR A 65 0.12 8.76 21.80
CA THR A 65 1.11 8.28 22.76
C THR A 65 1.27 6.77 22.60
N SER A 66 2.35 6.21 23.14
CA SER A 66 2.55 4.75 23.16
C SER A 66 1.39 4.01 23.84
N ASP A 67 0.85 4.60 24.92
CA ASP A 67 -0.26 4.03 25.68
C ASP A 67 -1.56 4.06 24.88
N GLU A 68 -1.87 5.19 24.22
CA GLU A 68 -3.03 5.29 23.33
C GLU A 68 -2.99 4.27 22.19
N ALA A 69 -1.80 4.07 21.60
CA ALA A 69 -1.60 3.06 20.57
C ALA A 69 -1.87 1.65 21.11
N PHE A 70 -1.41 1.34 22.32
CA PHE A 70 -1.62 0.05 22.97
C PHE A 70 -3.08 -0.18 23.39
N GLU A 71 -3.74 0.83 23.95
CA GLU A 71 -5.17 0.79 24.30
C GLU A 71 -6.03 0.52 23.08
N VAL A 72 -5.81 1.25 21.98
CA VAL A 72 -6.55 1.05 20.73
C VAL A 72 -6.25 -0.34 20.13
N TYR A 73 -5.01 -0.81 20.22
CA TYR A 73 -4.64 -2.16 19.81
C TYR A 73 -5.46 -3.21 20.58
N ASN A 74 -5.50 -3.12 21.92
CA ASN A 74 -6.24 -4.06 22.76
C ASN A 74 -7.75 -3.98 22.53
N LEU A 75 -8.28 -2.76 22.40
CA LEU A 75 -9.70 -2.54 22.12
C LEU A 75 -10.12 -3.19 20.79
N LEU A 76 -9.33 -2.98 19.73
CA LEU A 76 -9.63 -3.57 18.43
C LEU A 76 -9.39 -5.08 18.41
N SER A 77 -8.40 -5.59 19.14
CA SER A 77 -8.14 -7.03 19.28
C SER A 77 -9.24 -7.79 20.02
N LYS A 78 -10.05 -7.10 20.84
CA LYS A 78 -11.27 -7.65 21.44
C LYS A 78 -12.46 -7.59 20.49
N ALA A 79 -12.58 -6.51 19.73
CA ALA A 79 -13.68 -6.29 18.79
C ALA A 79 -13.54 -7.12 17.49
N HIS A 80 -12.33 -7.54 17.16
CA HIS A 80 -11.97 -8.28 15.97
C HIS A 80 -11.08 -9.44 16.34
N ARG A 81 -11.10 -10.53 15.56
CA ARG A 81 -10.06 -11.55 15.69
C ARG A 81 -8.69 -10.90 15.53
N ALA A 82 -7.86 -10.98 16.58
CA ALA A 82 -6.51 -10.45 16.57
C ALA A 82 -5.72 -11.08 15.40
N PRO A 83 -4.89 -10.29 14.69
CA PRO A 83 -3.96 -10.86 13.72
C PRO A 83 -3.00 -11.82 14.42
N ASP A 84 -2.44 -12.76 13.67
CA ASP A 84 -1.34 -13.59 14.17
C ASP A 84 -0.23 -12.66 14.71
N PRO A 85 0.21 -12.81 15.97
CA PRO A 85 1.29 -12.00 16.54
C PRO A 85 2.64 -12.20 15.84
N VAL A 86 2.76 -13.22 14.98
CA VAL A 86 3.99 -13.55 14.26
C VAL A 86 4.20 -12.56 13.10
N HIS A 87 4.87 -11.45 13.40
CA HIS A 87 5.56 -10.61 12.43
C HIS A 87 7.04 -11.02 12.41
N ARG A 88 7.34 -12.15 11.77
CA ARG A 88 8.72 -12.64 11.61
C ARG A 88 9.29 -12.17 10.30
N ALA A 89 10.54 -11.70 10.33
CA ALA A 89 11.33 -11.47 9.13
C ALA A 89 11.42 -12.77 8.29
N PRO A 90 11.53 -12.66 6.95
CA PRO A 90 11.62 -13.83 6.08
C PRO A 90 12.80 -14.74 6.47
N VAL A 91 12.64 -16.06 6.28
CA VAL A 91 13.68 -17.07 6.54
C VAL A 91 14.08 -17.74 5.22
N GLY A 92 15.34 -17.59 4.80
CA GLY A 92 15.89 -18.31 3.64
C GLY A 92 15.49 -17.77 2.25
N SER A 93 15.28 -18.68 1.29
CA SER A 93 15.06 -18.39 -0.15
C SER A 93 13.66 -17.83 -0.49
N SER A 94 12.74 -17.79 0.48
CA SER A 94 11.41 -17.20 0.38
C SER A 94 11.37 -15.90 1.17
N ASN A 95 10.88 -14.83 0.54
CA ASN A 95 11.04 -13.46 1.06
C ASN A 95 9.74 -12.89 1.61
N SER A 96 8.76 -13.75 1.91
CA SER A 96 7.60 -13.36 2.68
C SER A 96 7.90 -13.47 4.17
N ALA A 97 7.79 -12.36 4.88
CA ALA A 97 7.41 -12.43 6.28
C ALA A 97 6.16 -13.32 6.37
N GLU A 98 6.09 -14.24 7.35
CA GLU A 98 4.96 -15.15 7.60
C GLU A 98 3.69 -14.40 8.09
N THR A 99 3.47 -13.19 7.58
CA THR A 99 2.51 -12.21 8.06
C THR A 99 1.20 -12.36 7.32
N CYS A 100 1.22 -12.19 5.99
CA CYS A 100 0.05 -12.17 5.12
C CYS A 100 0.49 -12.40 3.67
N GLY A 101 0.35 -13.63 3.16
CA GLY A 101 0.26 -13.85 1.71
C GLY A 101 1.37 -14.59 1.00
N ASN A 102 2.33 -15.19 1.71
CA ASN A 102 3.39 -16.06 1.17
C ASN A 102 3.83 -15.63 -0.23
N VAL A 103 4.31 -14.39 -0.35
CA VAL A 103 4.79 -13.84 -1.61
C VAL A 103 6.28 -14.19 -1.77
N PRO A 104 6.69 -14.85 -2.86
CA PRO A 104 8.01 -15.48 -2.94
C PRO A 104 9.13 -14.46 -3.15
N ASN A 105 8.83 -13.30 -3.77
CA ASN A 105 9.81 -12.26 -4.06
C ASN A 105 9.21 -10.83 -3.96
N VAL A 106 10.11 -9.86 -3.85
CA VAL A 106 9.76 -8.44 -3.62
C VAL A 106 8.98 -7.82 -4.79
N ILE A 107 9.28 -8.20 -6.04
CA ILE A 107 8.57 -7.67 -7.21
C ILE A 107 7.12 -8.16 -7.26
N GLU A 108 6.89 -9.44 -6.99
CA GLU A 108 5.53 -10.00 -6.92
C GLU A 108 4.73 -9.30 -5.83
N SER A 109 5.35 -8.97 -4.69
CA SER A 109 4.71 -8.22 -3.61
C SER A 109 4.37 -6.78 -4.00
N LEU A 110 5.27 -6.11 -4.70
CA LEU A 110 5.04 -4.77 -5.23
C LEU A 110 3.89 -4.75 -6.25
N ILE A 111 3.88 -5.68 -7.21
CA ILE A 111 2.80 -5.82 -8.20
C ILE A 111 1.48 -6.14 -7.52
N GLY A 112 1.46 -7.11 -6.58
CA GLY A 112 0.26 -7.43 -5.80
C GLY A 112 -0.28 -6.23 -5.03
N THR A 113 0.60 -5.42 -4.44
CA THR A 113 0.24 -4.18 -3.76
C THR A 113 -0.39 -3.18 -4.73
N ILE A 114 0.13 -3.02 -5.95
CA ILE A 114 -0.45 -2.14 -6.99
C ILE A 114 -1.84 -2.65 -7.41
N LEU A 115 -1.99 -3.96 -7.63
CA LEU A 115 -3.27 -4.57 -7.98
C LEU A 115 -4.33 -4.37 -6.90
N SER A 116 -3.93 -4.34 -5.62
CA SER A 116 -4.81 -4.11 -4.47
C SER A 116 -5.33 -2.67 -4.32
N GLN A 117 -4.75 -1.71 -5.04
CA GLN A 117 -5.16 -0.30 -4.91
C GLN A 117 -6.58 -0.09 -5.45
N ASN A 118 -7.41 0.65 -4.70
CA ASN A 118 -8.75 1.06 -5.10
C ASN A 118 -9.65 -0.08 -5.61
N THR A 119 -9.55 -1.25 -4.98
CA THR A 119 -10.35 -2.42 -5.35
C THR A 119 -10.61 -3.31 -4.13
N SER A 120 -11.46 -4.33 -4.30
CA SER A 120 -11.70 -5.33 -3.27
C SER A 120 -10.58 -6.38 -3.25
N ASN A 121 -10.37 -7.03 -2.11
CA ASN A 121 -9.42 -8.13 -2.00
C ASN A 121 -9.72 -9.25 -3.02
N ILE A 122 -11.01 -9.56 -3.24
CA ILE A 122 -11.45 -10.57 -4.21
C ILE A 122 -10.99 -10.18 -5.62
N ASN A 123 -11.16 -8.91 -5.99
CA ASN A 123 -10.81 -8.41 -7.30
C ASN A 123 -9.31 -8.33 -7.53
N SER A 124 -8.52 -7.95 -6.52
CA SER A 124 -7.07 -7.95 -6.62
C SER A 124 -6.50 -9.36 -6.73
N THR A 125 -7.05 -10.33 -5.98
CA THR A 125 -6.66 -11.74 -6.11
C THR A 125 -6.99 -12.27 -7.50
N ARG A 126 -8.20 -11.99 -8.02
CA ARG A 126 -8.58 -12.37 -9.39
C ARG A 126 -7.66 -11.72 -10.44
N ALA A 127 -7.30 -10.46 -10.27
CA ALA A 127 -6.39 -9.77 -11.19
C ALA A 127 -4.97 -10.35 -11.17
N LYS A 128 -4.47 -10.78 -10.01
CA LYS A 128 -3.17 -11.45 -9.92
C LYS A 128 -3.19 -12.81 -10.61
N ARG A 129 -4.24 -13.61 -10.36
CA ARG A 129 -4.43 -14.89 -11.08
C ARG A 129 -4.48 -14.66 -12.59
N GLY A 130 -5.22 -13.65 -13.05
CA GLY A 130 -5.26 -13.31 -14.48
C GLY A 130 -3.89 -12.99 -15.09
N LEU A 131 -2.96 -12.35 -14.35
CA LEU A 131 -1.58 -12.19 -14.82
C LEU A 131 -0.83 -13.53 -14.89
N ASP A 132 -0.98 -14.37 -13.87
CA ASP A 132 -0.31 -15.67 -13.80
C ASP A 132 -0.80 -16.61 -14.92
N ASP A 133 -2.11 -16.63 -15.17
CA ASP A 133 -2.75 -17.43 -16.22
C ASP A 133 -2.33 -16.95 -17.61
N ALA A 134 -2.22 -15.63 -17.82
CA ALA A 134 -1.92 -15.06 -19.14
C ALA A 134 -0.43 -15.09 -19.50
N PHE A 135 0.47 -14.88 -18.52
CA PHE A 135 1.89 -14.66 -18.78
C PHE A 135 2.81 -15.70 -18.12
N GLY A 136 2.26 -16.57 -17.28
CA GLY A 136 3.03 -17.50 -16.46
C GLY A 136 3.49 -16.85 -15.15
N ARG A 137 3.48 -17.65 -14.10
CA ARG A 137 3.86 -17.23 -12.76
C ARG A 137 5.31 -16.74 -12.70
N ASN A 138 5.53 -15.57 -12.10
CA ASN A 138 6.85 -14.92 -11.99
C ASN A 138 7.58 -14.66 -13.33
N ASN A 139 6.87 -14.73 -14.45
CA ASN A 139 7.42 -14.38 -15.76
C ASN A 139 7.31 -12.87 -16.03
N PHE A 140 8.07 -12.09 -15.25
CA PHE A 140 8.04 -10.64 -15.34
C PHE A 140 8.48 -10.10 -16.71
N ALA A 141 9.36 -10.84 -17.40
CA ALA A 141 9.77 -10.52 -18.76
C ALA A 141 8.57 -10.53 -19.72
N ALA A 142 7.72 -11.57 -19.66
CA ALA A 142 6.53 -11.65 -20.51
C ALA A 142 5.53 -10.52 -20.22
N ILE A 143 5.30 -10.17 -18.96
CA ILE A 143 4.41 -9.05 -18.59
C ILE A 143 4.98 -7.72 -19.12
N ALA A 144 6.29 -7.52 -19.01
CA ALA A 144 6.97 -6.30 -19.43
C ALA A 144 6.95 -6.08 -20.95
N THR A 145 7.05 -7.15 -21.75
CA THR A 145 7.12 -7.07 -23.21
C THR A 145 5.76 -7.26 -23.90
N ALA A 146 4.74 -7.75 -23.18
CA ALA A 146 3.40 -7.95 -23.73
C ALA A 146 2.76 -6.63 -24.22
N PRO A 147 1.90 -6.68 -25.25
CA PRO A 147 1.01 -5.58 -25.59
C PRO A 147 0.19 -5.16 -24.36
N LYS A 148 0.14 -3.86 -24.08
CA LYS A 148 -0.45 -3.30 -22.85
C LYS A 148 -1.92 -3.71 -22.69
N ASP A 149 -2.64 -3.82 -23.79
CA ASP A 149 -4.02 -4.30 -23.92
C ASP A 149 -4.19 -5.74 -23.39
N GLN A 150 -3.24 -6.64 -23.59
CA GLN A 150 -3.27 -7.98 -22.98
C GLN A 150 -3.10 -7.91 -21.46
N VAL A 151 -2.22 -7.04 -20.97
CA VAL A 151 -2.03 -6.84 -19.51
C VAL A 151 -3.29 -6.22 -18.90
N ILE A 152 -3.92 -5.26 -19.59
CA ILE A 152 -5.19 -4.65 -19.18
C ILE A 152 -6.28 -5.70 -19.04
N ASP A 153 -6.39 -6.61 -20.02
CA ASP A 153 -7.39 -7.66 -20.04
C ASP A 153 -7.18 -8.64 -18.89
N ALA A 154 -5.94 -9.08 -18.67
CA ALA A 154 -5.56 -9.95 -17.56
C ALA A 154 -5.94 -9.37 -16.19
N ILE A 155 -5.82 -8.04 -16.00
CA ILE A 155 -6.08 -7.39 -14.70
C ILE A 155 -7.43 -6.67 -14.62
N ARG A 156 -8.30 -6.85 -15.61
CA ARG A 156 -9.54 -6.07 -15.76
C ARG A 156 -10.42 -6.12 -14.51
N SER A 157 -10.49 -7.28 -13.86
CA SER A 157 -11.26 -7.47 -12.62
C SER A 157 -10.80 -6.57 -11.47
N GLY A 158 -9.55 -6.14 -11.47
CA GLY A 158 -8.94 -5.30 -10.44
C GLY A 158 -9.37 -3.83 -10.50
N GLY A 159 -10.02 -3.38 -11.59
CA GLY A 159 -10.39 -1.98 -11.79
C GLY A 159 -9.18 -1.07 -12.05
N LEU A 160 -9.42 0.10 -12.68
CA LEU A 160 -8.36 1.02 -13.13
C LEU A 160 -7.26 0.35 -13.98
N ALA A 161 -7.64 -0.70 -14.74
CA ALA A 161 -6.70 -1.59 -15.41
C ALA A 161 -5.72 -0.86 -16.34
N ASN A 162 -6.19 0.12 -17.13
CA ASN A 162 -5.33 0.96 -17.97
C ASN A 162 -4.17 1.61 -17.20
N LYS A 163 -4.47 2.22 -16.04
CA LYS A 163 -3.47 2.89 -15.21
C LYS A 163 -2.56 1.86 -14.53
N LYS A 164 -3.13 0.78 -13.99
CA LYS A 164 -2.36 -0.27 -13.31
C LYS A 164 -1.40 -1.01 -14.25
N ALA A 165 -1.85 -1.36 -15.46
CA ALA A 165 -1.02 -2.02 -16.47
C ALA A 165 0.17 -1.13 -16.86
N ALA A 166 -0.08 0.15 -17.13
CA ALA A 166 0.98 1.11 -17.42
C ALA A 166 2.00 1.22 -16.28
N VAL A 167 1.53 1.34 -15.02
CA VAL A 167 2.41 1.39 -13.84
C VAL A 167 3.22 0.10 -13.71
N ILE A 168 2.60 -1.08 -13.83
CA ILE A 168 3.30 -2.37 -13.71
C ILE A 168 4.40 -2.50 -14.76
N GLN A 169 4.09 -2.24 -16.04
CA GLN A 169 5.08 -2.34 -17.12
C GLN A 169 6.21 -1.33 -16.95
N ASN A 170 5.89 -0.08 -16.60
CA ASN A 170 6.91 0.96 -16.35
C ASN A 170 7.86 0.57 -15.20
N ILE A 171 7.33 0.00 -14.12
CA ILE A 171 8.13 -0.49 -13.00
C ILE A 171 9.04 -1.61 -13.47
N LEU A 172 8.51 -2.62 -14.18
CA LEU A 172 9.30 -3.74 -14.67
C LEU A 172 10.44 -3.29 -15.59
N HIS A 173 10.17 -2.37 -16.54
CA HIS A 173 11.21 -1.78 -17.38
C HIS A 173 12.25 -1.01 -16.57
N SER A 174 11.82 -0.21 -15.59
CA SER A 174 12.72 0.57 -14.73
C SER A 174 13.61 -0.33 -13.87
N VAL A 175 13.05 -1.43 -13.33
CA VAL A 175 13.79 -2.43 -12.56
C VAL A 175 14.83 -3.11 -13.44
N LYS A 176 14.44 -3.58 -14.63
CA LYS A 176 15.36 -4.23 -15.59
C LYS A 176 16.49 -3.29 -16.01
N ALA A 177 16.17 -2.02 -16.27
CA ALA A 177 17.16 -1.02 -16.65
C ALA A 177 18.14 -0.69 -15.52
N LYS A 178 17.66 -0.60 -14.28
CA LYS A 178 18.47 -0.22 -13.12
C LYS A 178 19.33 -1.37 -12.57
N HIS A 179 18.78 -2.57 -12.56
CA HIS A 179 19.39 -3.73 -11.88
C HIS A 179 19.88 -4.82 -12.86
N GLY A 180 19.65 -4.65 -14.17
CA GLY A 180 20.03 -5.64 -15.18
C GLY A 180 19.13 -6.89 -15.20
N ASP A 181 18.24 -7.06 -14.22
CA ASP A 181 17.29 -8.18 -14.11
C ASP A 181 15.93 -7.76 -13.54
N TYR A 182 14.90 -8.59 -13.70
CA TYR A 182 13.59 -8.42 -13.06
C TYR A 182 13.64 -8.94 -11.62
N SER A 183 14.50 -8.34 -10.79
CA SER A 183 14.64 -8.69 -9.38
C SER A 183 14.86 -7.47 -8.50
N LEU A 184 14.12 -7.42 -7.38
CA LEU A 184 14.35 -6.49 -6.27
C LEU A 184 14.78 -7.25 -5.01
N GLN A 185 15.33 -8.45 -5.19
CA GLN A 185 15.51 -9.38 -4.09
C GLN A 185 16.62 -8.95 -3.11
N HIS A 186 17.53 -8.09 -3.58
CA HIS A 186 18.53 -7.45 -2.73
C HIS A 186 17.91 -6.64 -1.58
N LEU A 187 16.68 -6.14 -1.72
CA LEU A 187 15.99 -5.40 -0.65
C LEU A 187 15.62 -6.27 0.56
N ALA A 188 15.57 -7.59 0.40
CA ALA A 188 15.31 -8.53 1.50
C ALA A 188 16.60 -9.14 2.07
N ALA A 189 17.78 -8.67 1.65
CA ALA A 189 19.04 -9.21 2.14
C ALA A 189 19.13 -9.07 3.68
N ALA A 190 19.38 -10.20 4.33
CA ALA A 190 19.56 -10.28 5.79
C ALA A 190 21.02 -10.42 6.20
N GLU A 191 21.92 -10.71 5.26
CA GLU A 191 23.35 -10.86 5.50
C GLU A 191 23.97 -9.55 6.03
N GLU A 192 24.83 -9.69 7.04
CA GLU A 192 25.57 -8.58 7.61
C GLU A 192 26.44 -7.90 6.55
N GLY A 193 26.41 -6.56 6.50
CA GLY A 193 27.07 -5.76 5.45
C GLY A 193 26.29 -5.64 4.13
N LYS A 194 25.20 -6.41 3.92
CA LYS A 194 24.29 -6.27 2.76
C LYS A 194 22.88 -5.84 3.14
N ARG A 195 22.53 -5.89 4.43
CA ARG A 195 21.22 -5.47 4.94
C ARG A 195 21.05 -3.96 4.77
N MET A 196 20.08 -3.56 3.95
CA MET A 196 19.68 -2.17 3.81
C MET A 196 18.84 -1.70 5.00
N THR A 197 18.95 -0.41 5.32
CA THR A 197 18.08 0.28 6.26
C THR A 197 16.67 0.45 5.69
N ASP A 198 15.67 0.64 6.56
CA ASP A 198 14.28 0.80 6.12
C ASP A 198 14.10 2.06 5.25
N ASP A 199 14.90 3.10 5.51
CA ASP A 199 14.93 4.33 4.70
C ASP A 199 15.52 4.12 3.30
N GLU A 200 16.60 3.35 3.18
CA GLU A 200 17.18 3.03 1.87
C GLU A 200 16.20 2.22 1.03
N ILE A 201 15.52 1.24 1.64
CA ILE A 201 14.48 0.45 0.97
C ILE A 201 13.29 1.33 0.58
N MET A 202 12.85 2.23 1.47
CA MET A 202 11.78 3.20 1.20
C MET A 202 12.14 4.09 0.01
N LYS A 203 13.36 4.65 -0.02
CA LYS A 203 13.87 5.47 -1.13
C LYS A 203 13.94 4.69 -2.43
N GLU A 204 14.44 3.45 -2.39
CA GLU A 204 14.49 2.57 -3.55
C GLU A 204 13.09 2.34 -4.14
N LEU A 205 12.12 1.94 -3.32
CA LEU A 205 10.76 1.65 -3.76
C LEU A 205 10.04 2.90 -4.27
N ILE A 206 10.14 4.05 -3.59
CA ILE A 206 9.51 5.31 -4.03
C ILE A 206 10.14 5.83 -5.33
N SER A 207 11.37 5.42 -5.67
CA SER A 207 12.05 5.85 -6.89
C SER A 207 11.34 5.39 -8.18
N TYR A 208 10.49 4.37 -8.11
CA TYR A 208 9.71 3.86 -9.23
C TYR A 208 8.41 4.67 -9.43
N ASP A 209 8.13 5.06 -10.68
CA ASP A 209 6.90 5.81 -10.98
C ASP A 209 5.64 4.97 -10.70
N GLY A 210 4.61 5.62 -10.16
CA GLY A 210 3.42 4.93 -9.65
C GLY A 210 3.58 4.31 -8.25
N VAL A 211 4.79 4.27 -7.69
CA VAL A 211 5.02 3.92 -6.28
C VAL A 211 5.02 5.20 -5.44
N GLY A 212 4.45 5.10 -4.23
CA GLY A 212 4.40 6.19 -3.26
C GLY A 212 4.53 5.63 -1.84
N PRO A 213 4.62 6.51 -0.82
CA PRO A 213 4.94 6.11 0.54
C PRO A 213 4.07 4.97 1.08
N LYS A 214 2.76 5.00 0.85
CA LYS A 214 1.85 3.91 1.28
C LYS A 214 2.22 2.56 0.66
N THR A 215 2.48 2.55 -0.64
CA THR A 215 2.80 1.31 -1.38
C THR A 215 4.13 0.75 -0.89
N ALA A 216 5.14 1.61 -0.74
CA ALA A 216 6.44 1.22 -0.22
C ALA A 216 6.37 0.72 1.24
N SER A 217 5.65 1.42 2.12
CA SER A 217 5.39 0.95 3.49
C SER A 217 4.66 -0.39 3.54
N CYS A 218 3.73 -0.67 2.62
CA CYS A 218 3.11 -2.00 2.54
C CYS A 218 4.12 -3.10 2.20
N VAL A 219 5.05 -2.85 1.28
CA VAL A 219 6.10 -3.83 0.94
C VAL A 219 7.05 -4.03 2.13
N LEU A 220 7.50 -2.95 2.77
CA LEU A 220 8.28 -3.02 4.00
C LEU A 220 7.58 -3.85 5.09
N LEU A 221 6.32 -3.51 5.38
CA LEU A 221 5.56 -4.11 6.46
C LEU A 221 5.22 -5.59 6.22
N PHE A 222 4.67 -5.92 5.06
CA PHE A 222 4.10 -7.23 4.78
C PHE A 222 5.07 -8.18 4.06
N CYS A 223 5.90 -7.65 3.16
CA CYS A 223 6.87 -8.49 2.46
C CYS A 223 8.12 -8.69 3.31
N LEU A 224 8.74 -7.58 3.72
CA LEU A 224 10.08 -7.60 4.31
C LEU A 224 10.09 -7.78 5.82
N GLY A 225 8.92 -7.80 6.47
CA GLY A 225 8.82 -7.90 7.91
C GLY A 225 9.50 -6.73 8.64
N ARG A 226 9.44 -5.53 8.05
CA ARG A 226 9.98 -4.30 8.63
C ARG A 226 8.90 -3.51 9.36
N ASP A 227 9.31 -2.71 10.33
CA ASP A 227 8.40 -1.92 11.16
C ASP A 227 8.01 -0.60 10.48
N SER A 228 7.29 -0.67 9.35
CA SER A 228 6.77 0.53 8.65
C SER A 228 5.25 0.61 8.71
N PHE A 229 4.71 1.74 9.17
CA PHE A 229 3.27 1.93 9.35
C PHE A 229 2.59 2.47 8.09
N ALA A 230 2.04 1.57 7.27
CA ALA A 230 1.32 1.99 6.06
C ALA A 230 -0.03 2.66 6.40
N VAL A 231 -0.32 3.82 5.80
CA VAL A 231 -1.59 4.53 6.00
C VAL A 231 -2.47 4.45 4.75
N ASP A 232 -3.50 3.59 4.80
CA ASP A 232 -4.49 3.48 3.75
C ASP A 232 -5.70 4.42 3.98
N THR A 233 -6.77 4.24 3.20
CA THR A 233 -7.98 5.06 3.35
C THR A 233 -8.72 4.84 4.67
N HIS A 234 -8.71 3.62 5.21
CA HIS A 234 -9.34 3.28 6.47
C HIS A 234 -8.51 3.78 7.64
N VAL A 235 -7.21 3.48 7.64
CA VAL A 235 -6.26 3.95 8.66
C VAL A 235 -6.31 5.48 8.74
N PHE A 236 -6.15 6.19 7.61
CA PHE A 236 -6.21 7.65 7.60
C PHE A 236 -7.50 8.21 8.23
N ARG A 237 -8.66 7.65 7.86
CA ARG A 237 -9.95 8.07 8.41
C ARG A 237 -10.05 7.79 9.91
N LEU A 238 -9.62 6.61 10.35
CA LEU A 238 -9.67 6.22 11.76
C LEU A 238 -8.69 7.04 12.60
N SER A 239 -7.49 7.34 12.10
CA SER A 239 -6.53 8.23 12.77
C SER A 239 -7.11 9.62 13.00
N LYS A 240 -7.94 10.13 12.08
CA LYS A 240 -8.69 11.39 12.27
C LYS A 240 -9.75 11.27 13.37
N ILE A 241 -10.49 10.16 13.39
CA ILE A 241 -11.51 9.89 14.43
C ILE A 241 -10.85 9.79 15.82
N LEU A 242 -9.67 9.18 15.89
CA LEU A 242 -8.89 8.99 17.11
C LEU A 242 -8.13 10.25 17.55
N SER A 243 -8.18 11.33 16.77
CA SER A 243 -7.35 12.52 17.00
C SER A 243 -5.86 12.17 17.16
N TRP A 244 -5.39 11.23 16.34
CA TRP A 244 -3.97 10.83 16.26
C TRP A 244 -3.19 11.70 15.27
N VAL A 245 -3.86 12.62 14.59
CA VAL A 245 -3.25 13.62 13.72
C VAL A 245 -4.10 14.90 13.75
N PRO A 246 -3.51 16.07 13.49
CA PRO A 246 -4.25 17.32 13.32
C PRO A 246 -5.33 17.21 12.24
N SER A 247 -6.42 17.99 12.35
CA SER A 247 -7.52 17.99 11.37
C SER A 247 -7.03 18.35 9.95
N SER A 248 -6.03 19.23 9.83
CA SER A 248 -5.40 19.66 8.58
C SER A 248 -4.42 18.67 7.95
N ALA A 249 -4.08 17.57 8.64
CA ALA A 249 -3.10 16.60 8.13
C ALA A 249 -3.57 15.91 6.84
N ASP A 250 -2.70 15.84 5.83
CA ASP A 250 -2.89 15.01 4.65
C ASP A 250 -2.36 13.59 4.87
N ARG A 251 -2.52 12.72 3.86
CA ARG A 251 -2.13 11.30 3.93
C ARG A 251 -0.63 11.08 4.09
N ILE A 252 0.19 11.91 3.44
CA ILE A 252 1.65 11.76 3.46
C ILE A 252 2.16 12.13 4.84
N ARG A 253 1.75 13.29 5.36
CA ARG A 253 2.12 13.71 6.71
C ARG A 253 1.52 12.78 7.77
N THR A 254 0.31 12.24 7.56
CA THR A 254 -0.25 11.24 8.49
C THR A 254 0.59 9.97 8.52
N GLN A 255 1.06 9.48 7.37
CA GLN A 255 1.94 8.30 7.36
C GLN A 255 3.23 8.55 8.12
N ALA A 256 3.95 9.61 7.78
CA ALA A 256 5.21 9.93 8.44
C ALA A 256 5.04 10.13 9.95
N HIS A 257 3.98 10.83 10.36
CA HIS A 257 3.66 11.04 11.77
C HIS A 257 3.39 9.74 12.53
N LEU A 258 2.50 8.90 12.01
CA LEU A 258 2.13 7.66 12.69
C LEU A 258 3.25 6.62 12.66
N ASP A 259 4.06 6.59 11.61
CA ASP A 259 5.24 5.72 11.53
C ASP A 259 6.29 6.10 12.57
N HIS A 260 6.41 7.39 12.89
CA HIS A 260 7.30 7.87 13.95
C HIS A 260 6.73 7.66 15.36
N ARG A 261 5.42 7.86 15.57
CA ARG A 261 4.78 7.82 16.90
C ARG A 261 4.39 6.42 17.38
N ILE A 262 3.99 5.52 16.47
CA ILE A 262 3.50 4.19 16.85
C ILE A 262 4.69 3.28 17.17
N PRO A 263 4.74 2.65 18.36
CA PRO A 263 5.77 1.69 18.69
C PRO A 263 5.89 0.57 17.65
N ASN A 264 7.12 0.26 17.23
CA ASN A 264 7.43 -0.74 16.20
C ASN A 264 6.63 -2.04 16.33
N LYS A 265 6.65 -2.65 17.53
CA LYS A 265 5.91 -3.89 17.86
C LYS A 265 4.40 -3.85 17.60
N LEU A 266 3.80 -2.66 17.54
CA LEU A 266 2.37 -2.48 17.31
C LEU A 266 2.04 -2.19 15.85
N LYS A 267 3.00 -1.79 15.00
CA LYS A 267 2.73 -1.26 13.66
C LYS A 267 1.97 -2.25 12.78
N TYR A 268 2.43 -3.49 12.71
CA TYR A 268 1.77 -4.54 11.95
C TYR A 268 0.34 -4.80 12.45
N GLY A 269 0.22 -5.12 13.74
CA GLY A 269 -1.04 -5.50 14.33
C GLY A 269 -2.08 -4.37 14.30
N LEU A 270 -1.69 -3.14 14.64
CA LEU A 270 -2.55 -1.96 14.55
C LEU A 270 -2.99 -1.69 13.11
N HIS A 271 -2.09 -1.79 12.13
CA HIS A 271 -2.47 -1.60 10.74
C HIS A 271 -3.58 -2.58 10.33
N VAL A 272 -3.39 -3.87 10.59
CA VAL A 272 -4.38 -4.91 10.24
C VAL A 272 -5.71 -4.68 10.95
N LEU A 273 -5.68 -4.38 12.25
CA LEU A 273 -6.87 -4.14 13.06
C LEU A 273 -7.64 -2.88 12.61
N LEU A 274 -6.93 -1.78 12.32
CA LEU A 274 -7.55 -0.53 11.84
C LEU A 274 -8.18 -0.72 10.46
N VAL A 275 -7.51 -1.42 9.53
CA VAL A 275 -8.07 -1.74 8.22
C VAL A 275 -9.30 -2.64 8.38
N GLN A 276 -9.24 -3.68 9.21
CA GLN A 276 -10.37 -4.58 9.46
C GLN A 276 -11.56 -3.81 10.06
N HIS A 277 -11.32 -3.02 11.09
CA HIS A 277 -12.35 -2.21 11.74
C HIS A 277 -12.96 -1.21 10.76
N GLY A 278 -12.15 -0.51 9.97
CA GLY A 278 -12.63 0.48 9.01
C GLY A 278 -13.45 -0.09 7.86
N ARG A 279 -13.28 -1.38 7.54
CA ARG A 279 -14.09 -2.10 6.54
C ARG A 279 -15.43 -2.55 7.10
N ILE A 280 -15.41 -3.19 8.27
CA ILE A 280 -16.57 -3.87 8.88
C ILE A 280 -17.47 -2.89 9.62
N CYS A 281 -16.89 -1.98 10.41
CA CYS A 281 -17.67 -1.11 11.28
C CYS A 281 -18.36 0.00 10.47
N LYS A 282 -19.69 -0.08 10.35
CA LYS A 282 -20.50 0.96 9.70
C LYS A 282 -20.57 2.23 10.56
N GLY A 283 -20.54 2.10 11.89
CA GLY A 283 -20.60 3.23 12.83
C GLY A 283 -19.45 4.22 12.71
N CYS A 284 -18.31 3.84 12.12
CA CYS A 284 -17.18 4.76 11.90
C CYS A 284 -17.22 5.43 10.51
N ARG A 285 -18.27 5.19 9.71
CA ARG A 285 -18.55 5.93 8.47
C ARG A 285 -19.30 7.23 8.79
N VAL A 286 -19.07 8.26 7.97
CA VAL A 286 -19.78 9.54 8.11
C VAL A 286 -21.27 9.32 7.86
N GLY A 287 -22.14 9.90 8.70
CA GLY A 287 -23.59 9.84 8.55
C GLY A 287 -24.28 8.62 9.18
N PHE A 288 -23.54 7.64 9.69
CA PHE A 288 -24.12 6.46 10.35
C PHE A 288 -24.11 6.62 11.89
N LYS A 289 -25.22 6.25 12.53
CA LYS A 289 -25.42 6.32 13.99
C LYS A 289 -25.17 4.99 14.73
N GLU A 290 -24.76 3.95 14.01
CA GLU A 290 -24.43 2.66 14.62
C GLU A 290 -23.27 2.78 15.64
N PRO A 291 -23.25 1.94 16.69
CA PRO A 291 -22.17 1.96 17.69
C PRO A 291 -20.81 1.65 17.05
N CYS A 292 -19.77 2.34 17.50
CA CYS A 292 -18.37 2.14 17.05
C CYS A 292 -17.49 2.22 18.30
N VAL A 293 -16.72 1.15 18.58
CA VAL A 293 -15.88 1.05 19.79
C VAL A 293 -14.88 2.19 19.90
N LEU A 294 -14.29 2.63 18.77
CA LEU A 294 -13.35 3.75 18.75
C LEU A 294 -14.02 5.09 19.07
N LYS A 295 -15.27 5.31 18.63
CA LYS A 295 -16.02 6.52 18.98
C LYS A 295 -16.39 6.55 20.46
N THR A 296 -16.68 5.39 21.04
CA THR A 296 -16.98 5.24 22.47
C THR A 296 -15.73 5.55 23.29
N TYR A 297 -14.60 4.92 22.96
CA TYR A 297 -13.28 5.23 23.53
C TYR A 297 -12.96 6.73 23.51
N MET A 298 -13.20 7.42 22.38
CA MET A 298 -12.94 8.86 22.28
C MET A 298 -13.91 9.72 23.11
N LYS A 299 -15.13 9.27 23.38
CA LYS A 299 -16.06 9.97 24.28
C LYS A 299 -15.61 9.82 25.72
N ASP A 300 -15.26 8.60 26.13
CA ASP A 300 -14.83 8.29 27.50
C ASP A 300 -13.54 9.02 27.86
N LYS A 301 -12.62 9.16 26.88
CA LYS A 301 -11.41 9.94 27.04
C LYS A 301 -11.70 11.43 27.25
N LYS A 302 -12.67 12.00 26.54
CA LYS A 302 -13.07 13.40 26.69
C LYS A 302 -13.76 13.67 28.04
N SER A 303 -14.56 12.74 28.54
CA SER A 303 -15.19 12.89 29.86
C SER A 303 -14.14 12.86 30.99
N LYS A 304 -13.10 12.03 30.87
CA LYS A 304 -11.99 12.02 31.84
C LYS A 304 -11.21 13.34 31.83
N SER A 305 -10.87 13.87 30.65
CA SER A 305 -10.17 15.15 30.55
C SER A 305 -11.00 16.36 31.00
N THR A 306 -12.32 16.25 31.10
CA THR A 306 -13.20 17.32 31.61
C THR A 306 -13.60 17.14 33.08
N GLY A 307 -13.38 15.95 33.66
CA GLY A 307 -13.64 15.65 35.08
C GLY A 307 -12.42 15.79 36.00
N GLU A 308 -11.20 15.94 35.46
CA GLU A 308 -9.94 16.09 36.23
C GLU A 308 -9.61 17.56 36.60
N ILE A 309 -10.62 18.39 36.84
CA ILE A 309 -10.49 19.59 37.70
C ILE A 309 -11.21 19.29 39.01
N GLU A 310 -10.82 18.22 39.71
CA GLU A 310 -11.01 18.08 41.16
C GLU A 310 -10.16 16.93 41.72
N SER A 311 -9.17 17.34 42.51
CA SER A 311 -8.47 16.61 43.59
C SER A 311 -7.51 15.45 43.31
N SER A 312 -6.30 15.71 43.86
CA SER A 312 -5.35 14.83 44.57
C SER A 312 -4.50 13.83 43.79
N GLU A 313 -3.22 14.22 43.75
CA GLU A 313 -2.01 13.41 43.75
C GLU A 313 -2.16 12.02 44.39
N GLU A 314 -1.77 10.99 43.64
CA GLU A 314 -1.03 9.84 44.17
C GLU A 314 -0.23 9.21 43.02
N LYS A 315 1.11 9.20 43.15
CA LYS A 315 2.03 8.52 42.23
C LYS A 315 2.14 7.05 42.65
N PRO A 316 2.02 6.07 41.73
CA PRO A 316 2.55 4.74 41.98
C PRO A 316 3.98 4.63 41.45
N GLU A 317 4.82 4.11 42.33
CA GLU A 317 6.21 3.71 42.17
C GLU A 317 6.32 2.51 41.20
N TYR A 318 7.21 2.58 40.20
CA TYR A 318 7.39 1.54 39.20
C TYR A 318 8.56 0.62 39.59
N SER A 319 8.29 -0.58 40.08
CA SER A 319 9.27 -1.67 40.15
C SER A 319 9.24 -2.46 38.85
N ALA A 320 10.37 -2.51 38.15
CA ALA A 320 10.59 -3.41 37.04
C ALA A 320 10.57 -4.86 37.54
N ASP A 321 9.78 -5.73 36.91
CA ASP A 321 10.17 -7.11 36.69
C ASP A 321 9.34 -7.76 35.57
N CYS A 322 10.06 -8.60 34.82
CA CYS A 322 9.70 -9.25 33.57
C CYS A 322 8.90 -10.55 33.79
N GLU A 323 8.34 -11.04 32.67
CA GLU A 323 7.84 -12.40 32.41
C GLU A 323 6.47 -12.84 32.96
N CYS A 324 5.51 -13.05 32.05
CA CYS A 324 4.98 -14.38 31.67
C CYS A 324 3.69 -14.23 30.84
N ILE A 325 3.69 -14.71 29.58
CA ILE A 325 2.46 -14.99 28.84
C ILE A 325 2.13 -16.47 29.06
N PRO A 326 0.99 -16.84 29.67
CA PRO A 326 0.68 -18.24 29.89
C PRO A 326 0.26 -18.92 28.58
N ARG A 327 0.90 -20.05 28.29
CA ARG A 327 0.46 -21.05 27.31
C ARG A 327 -0.83 -21.70 27.81
N MET A 328 -1.90 -21.71 27.00
CA MET A 328 -3.03 -22.60 27.21
C MET A 328 -3.28 -23.43 25.96
N GLY A 329 -3.23 -24.74 26.14
CA GLY A 329 -3.41 -25.76 25.14
C GLY A 329 -4.87 -26.12 24.85
N ALA A 330 -5.01 -26.75 23.68
CA ALA A 330 -6.05 -27.62 23.14
C ALA A 330 -7.35 -27.87 23.92
N VAL A 331 -8.49 -27.58 23.25
CA VAL A 331 -9.65 -28.48 23.18
C VAL A 331 -10.16 -28.47 21.73
N VAL A 332 -10.50 -29.67 21.24
CA VAL A 332 -10.70 -30.05 19.83
C VAL A 332 -12.19 -30.13 19.48
N ASN A 333 -12.50 -29.73 18.23
CA ASN A 333 -13.68 -30.03 17.39
C ASN A 333 -15.11 -29.62 17.83
N VAL A 334 -15.77 -28.79 17.00
CA VAL A 334 -16.82 -29.17 16.02
C VAL A 334 -17.42 -27.88 15.42
N LEU A 335 -17.75 -27.92 14.12
CA LEU A 335 -18.42 -26.92 13.24
C LEU A 335 -17.52 -26.07 12.33
N THR A 336 -17.32 -26.68 11.16
CA THR A 336 -16.77 -26.22 9.89
C THR A 336 -17.63 -25.14 9.20
N ASP A 337 -17.01 -24.47 8.22
CA ASP A 337 -17.61 -23.58 7.20
C ASP A 337 -17.77 -22.08 7.49
N ALA A 338 -16.64 -21.42 7.74
CA ALA A 338 -16.31 -20.10 7.18
C ALA A 338 -14.89 -19.71 7.63
N PHE A 339 -14.14 -18.94 6.84
CA PHE A 339 -12.79 -18.41 7.17
C PHE A 339 -11.55 -19.26 6.86
N ARG A 340 -11.55 -19.96 5.72
CA ARG A 340 -10.30 -20.33 4.98
C ARG A 340 -9.90 -19.27 3.93
N PHE A 341 -10.21 -18.00 4.20
CA PHE A 341 -10.11 -16.89 3.23
C PHE A 341 -9.38 -15.68 3.83
N ARG A 342 -8.05 -15.75 3.96
CA ARG A 342 -7.23 -14.55 4.19
C ARG A 342 -5.77 -14.77 3.77
N ILE A 343 -5.55 -14.56 2.47
CA ILE A 343 -4.29 -14.62 1.71
C ILE A 343 -3.54 -15.98 1.67
N ASP A 344 -4.26 -17.10 1.51
CA ASP A 344 -3.63 -18.39 1.14
C ASP A 344 -3.65 -18.71 -0.36
N PHE A 345 -4.29 -17.86 -1.18
CA PHE A 345 -4.36 -18.10 -2.63
C PHE A 345 -3.48 -17.13 -3.42
N ILE A 346 -2.20 -17.04 -3.03
CA ILE A 346 -1.19 -16.44 -3.89
C ILE A 346 -0.30 -17.49 -4.55
N LEU A 347 0.02 -18.67 -3.99
CA LEU A 347 1.00 -19.59 -4.64
C LEU A 347 0.65 -21.06 -4.89
N HIS A 348 -0.46 -21.64 -4.43
CA HIS A 348 -0.73 -23.07 -4.67
C HIS A 348 -2.22 -23.36 -4.94
N SER A 349 -2.54 -23.54 -6.23
CA SER A 349 -3.40 -24.56 -6.85
C SER A 349 -3.66 -24.13 -8.29
#